data_AF-A0A7C6ZMP2-F1
#
_entry.id   AF-A0A7C6ZMP2-F1
#
_cell.length_a   1.000
_cell.length_b   1.000
_cell.length_c   1.000
_cell.angle_alpha   90.00
_cell.angle_beta   90.00
_cell.angle_gamma   90.00
#
_symmetry.space_group_name_H-M   'P 1'
#
loop_
_entity.id
_entity.type
_entity.pdbx_description
1 polymer ?
#
loop_
_entity_poly.entity_id
_entity_poly.type
_entity_poly.pdbx_seq_one_letter_code
_entity_poly.pdbx_strand_id
1 'polypeptide(L)' 'PIVDVIKAGQPKITYGRVTGERARQIIASHVVNDRVIGDWVISTTPASSQK' A
#
# COMPACT_ATOMS: atom_id res chain seq x y z
N PRO A 1 -1.62 -5.80 12.98
CA PRO A 1 -2.40 -4.79 12.22
C PRO A 1 -2.01 -4.86 10.73
N ILE A 2 -3.00 -4.80 9.86
CA ILE A 2 -2.86 -4.81 8.40
C ILE A 2 -3.54 -3.57 7.82
N VAL A 3 -3.02 -3.03 6.72
CA VAL A 3 -3.59 -1.87 6.04
C VAL A 3 -3.57 -2.11 4.54
N ASP A 4 -4.73 -1.99 3.90
CA ASP A 4 -4.86 -2.02 2.45
C ASP A 4 -4.87 -0.59 1.90
N VAL A 5 -4.07 -0.35 0.87
CA VAL A 5 -4.04 0.89 0.10
C VAL A 5 -4.51 0.58 -1.31
N ILE A 6 -5.62 1.20 -1.71
CA ILE A 6 -6.23 1.07 -3.03
C ILE A 6 -6.20 2.45 -3.67
N LYS A 7 -5.54 2.57 -4.82
CA LYS A 7 -5.49 3.81 -5.61
C LYS A 7 -5.89 3.49 -7.05
N ALA A 8 -6.70 4.35 -7.65
CA ALA A 8 -7.19 4.14 -9.00
C ALA A 8 -6.02 4.08 -10.00
N GLY A 9 -6.02 3.06 -10.86
CA GLY A 9 -4.94 2.83 -11.83
C GLY A 9 -3.67 2.19 -11.25
N GLN A 10 -3.65 1.86 -9.96
CA GLN A 10 -2.51 1.21 -9.30
C GLN A 10 -2.89 -0.14 -8.67
N PRO A 11 -1.93 -1.08 -8.55
CA PRO A 11 -2.15 -2.30 -7.79
C PRO A 11 -2.55 -2.00 -6.35
N LYS A 12 -3.50 -2.76 -5.81
CA LYS A 12 -3.78 -2.77 -4.38
C LYS A 12 -2.55 -3.29 -3.64
N ILE A 13 -2.10 -2.54 -2.66
CA ILE A 13 -0.98 -2.92 -1.80
C ILE A 13 -1.47 -3.17 -0.38
N THR A 14 -1.13 -4.33 0.15
CA THR A 14 -1.41 -4.71 1.54
C THR A 14 -0.13 -4.58 2.36
N TYR A 15 -0.18 -3.73 3.37
CA TYR A 15 0.89 -3.51 4.33
C TYR A 15 0.68 -4.32 5.61
N GLY A 16 1.73 -5.02 6.04
CA GLY A 16 1.76 -5.77 7.29
C GLY A 16 2.48 -5.01 8.40
N ARG A 17 2.18 -5.37 9.66
CA ARG A 17 2.86 -4.83 10.86
C ARG A 17 2.86 -3.29 10.89
N VAL A 18 1.75 -2.67 10.49
CA VAL A 18 1.64 -1.21 10.42
C VAL A 18 1.42 -0.64 11.83
N THR A 19 2.26 0.31 12.23
CA THR A 19 2.11 1.13 13.44
C THR A 19 1.57 2.51 13.07
N GLY A 20 1.15 3.32 14.05
CA GLY A 20 0.70 4.70 13.78
C GLY A 20 1.76 5.59 13.13
N GLU A 21 3.05 5.30 13.33
CA GLU A 21 4.14 5.96 12.61
C GLU A 21 4.25 5.48 11.16
N ARG A 22 4.23 4.16 10.94
CA ARG A 22 4.29 3.58 9.59
C ARG A 22 3.10 3.99 8.73
N ALA A 23 1.91 4.11 9.32
CA ALA A 23 0.73 4.59 8.60
C ALA A 23 0.95 5.99 8.01
N ARG A 24 1.54 6.91 8.78
CA ARG A 24 1.89 8.25 8.29
C ARG A 24 2.91 8.21 7.16
N GLN A 25 3.91 7.34 7.27
CA GLN A 25 4.91 7.15 6.22
C GLN A 25 4.32 6.53 4.94
N ILE A 26 3.41 5.55 5.07
CA ILE A 26 2.69 4.97 3.93
C ILE A 26 1.89 6.04 3.20
N ILE A 27 1.17 6.90 3.92
CA ILE A 27 0.40 7.99 3.30
C ILE A 27 1.34 8.96 2.58
N ALA A 28 2.40 9.43 3.24
CA ALA A 28 3.33 10.38 2.65
C ALA A 28 4.05 9.81 1.41
N SER A 29 4.53 8.57 1.46
CA SER A 29 5.27 7.97 0.34
C SER A 29 4.34 7.43 -0.74
N HIS A 30 3.39 6.57 -0.39
CA HIS A 30 2.56 5.90 -1.37
C HIS A 30 1.43 6.81 -1.87
N VAL A 31 0.64 7.39 -0.96
CA VAL A 31 -0.56 8.13 -1.37
C VAL A 31 -0.19 9.46 -2.04
N VAL A 32 0.76 10.19 -1.46
CA VAL A 32 1.16 11.54 -1.92
C VAL A 32 2.26 11.49 -2.98
N ASN A 33 3.28 10.63 -2.82
CA ASN A 33 4.45 10.57 -3.72
C ASN A 33 4.42 9.39 -4.70
N ASP A 34 3.34 8.60 -4.73
CA ASP A 34 3.21 7.44 -5.62
C ASP A 34 4.33 6.39 -5.47
N ARG A 35 4.96 6.35 -4.29
CA ARG A 35 6.11 5.49 -3.99
C ARG A 35 5.75 4.44 -2.95
N VAL A 36 5.69 3.19 -3.40
CA VAL A 36 5.43 2.04 -2.54
C VAL A 36 6.65 1.72 -1.66
N ILE A 37 6.43 1.60 -0.35
CA ILE A 37 7.46 1.14 0.60
C ILE A 37 7.47 -0.40 0.61
N GLY A 38 8.36 -1.01 -0.18
CA GLY A 38 8.41 -2.48 -0.36
C GLY A 38 8.64 -3.27 0.93
N ASP A 39 9.33 -2.71 1.93
CA ASP A 39 9.73 -3.41 3.16
C ASP A 39 8.57 -3.92 4.02
N TRP A 40 7.38 -3.33 3.87
CA TRP A 40 6.21 -3.67 4.68
C TRP A 40 5.10 -4.31 3.85
N VAL A 41 5.32 -4.49 2.55
CA VAL A 41 4.33 -5.11 1.66
C VAL A 41 4.28 -6.61 1.94
N ILE A 42 3.09 -7.10 2.22
CA ILE A 42 2.83 -8.52 2.42
C ILE A 42 1.99 -9.11 1.29
N SER A 43 1.30 -8.27 0.50
CA SER A 43 0.58 -8.69 -0.69
C SER A 43 0.43 -7.54 -1.68
N THR A 44 0.49 -7.86 -2.97
CA THR A 44 0.19 -6.93 -4.06
C THR A 44 -0.85 -7.58 -4.97
N THR A 45 -2.03 -6.97 -5.11
CA THR A 45 -3.05 -7.43 -6.06
C THR A 45 -3.11 -6.42 -7.20
N PRO A 46 -2.72 -6.78 -8.44
CA PRO A 46 -2.86 -5.88 -9.57
C PRO A 46 -4.33 -5.52 -9.77
N ALA A 47 -4.61 -4.24 -10.03
CA ALA A 47 -5.97 -3.75 -10.27
C ALA A 47 -6.63 -4.38 -11.51
N SER A 48 -5.84 -5.05 -12.35
CA SER A 48 -6.25 -5.74 -13.58
C SER A 48 -6.56 -7.24 -13.40
N SER A 49 -6.68 -7.77 -12.18
CA SER A 49 -7.31 -9.08 -11.95
C SER A 49 -8.85 -8.97 -11.96
N GLN A 50 -9.41 -8.43 -13.04
CA GLN A 50 -10.76 -8.76 -13.45
C GLN A 50 -10.63 -9.58 -14.74
N LYS A 51 -11.14 -10.81 -14.66
CA LYS A 51 -11.10 -11.89 -15.66
C LYS A 51 -11.20 -11.46 -17.12
#